data_AF-A0A9E5TNQ1-F1
#
_entry.id   AF-A0A9E5TNQ1-F1
#
_cell.length_a   1.000
_cell.length_b   1.000
_cell.length_c   1.000
_cell.angle_alpha   90.00
_cell.angle_beta   90.00
_cell.angle_gamma   90.00
#
_symmetry.space_group_name_H-M   'P 1'
#
loop_
_entity.id
_entity.type
_entity.pdbx_description
1 polymer ?
#
loop_
_entity_poly.entity_id
_entity_poly.type
_entity_poly.pdbx_seq_one_letter_code
_entity_poly.pdbx_strand_id
1 'polypeptide(L)'
;RITIDRPPEGWGGAYLKYGIRKTLEIAVVNVGVLLGVARDRTITHARVALGAVAPRTIRSLSAEKCLIGNPADEKTTQKAAEAAAADCQPIS
;
A
#
# COMPACT_ATOMS: atom_id res chain seq x y z
N ARG A 1 9.63 -22.73 -3.65
CA ARG A 1 9.86 -22.19 -2.29
C ARG A 1 9.71 -20.68 -2.36
N ILE A 2 8.92 -20.07 -1.49
CA ILE A 2 8.83 -18.59 -1.38
C ILE A 2 9.66 -18.18 -0.17
N THR A 3 10.56 -17.21 -0.34
CA THR A 3 11.38 -16.64 0.73
C THR A 3 11.08 -15.15 0.82
N ILE A 4 10.88 -14.66 2.04
CA ILE A 4 10.60 -13.25 2.31
C ILE A 4 11.59 -12.82 3.38
N ASP A 5 12.38 -11.80 3.07
CA ASP A 5 13.34 -11.25 4.00
C ASP A 5 12.62 -10.52 5.13
N ARG A 6 13.16 -10.65 6.34
CA ARG A 6 12.62 -9.94 7.49
C ARG A 6 12.78 -8.43 7.27
N PRO A 7 11.71 -7.63 7.42
CA PRO A 7 11.84 -6.18 7.34
C PRO A 7 12.81 -5.65 8.42
N PRO A 8 13.65 -4.65 8.09
CA PRO A 8 14.50 -3.97 9.06
C PRO A 8 13.72 -3.33 10.21
N GLU A 9 14.43 -2.94 11.27
CA GLU A 9 13.84 -2.15 12.34
C GLU A 9 13.32 -0.80 11.83
N GLY A 10 12.22 -0.30 12.39
CA GLY A 10 11.55 0.92 11.93
C GLY A 10 10.69 0.74 10.67
N TRP A 11 10.56 -0.49 10.17
CA TRP A 11 9.62 -0.82 9.10
C TRP A 11 8.32 -1.36 9.67
N GLY A 12 7.20 -0.92 9.09
CA GLY A 12 5.85 -1.32 9.46
C GLY A 12 5.07 -1.76 8.22
N GLY A 13 4.32 -2.86 8.36
CA GLY A 13 3.43 -3.37 7.33
C GLY A 13 1.98 -3.30 7.79
N ALA A 14 1.07 -3.04 6.85
CA ALA A 14 -0.36 -3.14 7.09
C ALA A 14 -1.05 -3.75 5.86
N TYR A 15 -2.12 -4.49 6.11
CA TYR A 15 -2.99 -5.01 5.07
C TYR A 15 -4.43 -4.69 5.44
N LEU A 16 -5.12 -4.01 4.52
CA LEU A 16 -6.53 -3.67 4.69
C LEU A 16 -7.33 -4.33 3.59
N LYS A 17 -8.37 -5.05 4.00
CA LYS A 17 -9.35 -5.67 3.11
C LYS A 17 -10.69 -4.99 3.31
N TYR A 18 -11.27 -4.50 2.22
CA TYR A 18 -12.64 -4.04 2.18
C TYR A 18 -13.51 -5.06 1.45
N GLY A 19 -14.68 -5.31 2.01
CA GLY A 19 -15.76 -6.01 1.32
C GLY A 19 -17.07 -5.88 2.07
N ILE A 20 -18.07 -6.63 1.64
CA ILE A 20 -19.49 -6.40 1.93
C ILE A 20 -19.90 -7.04 3.27
N ARG A 21 -19.17 -8.07 3.73
CA ARG A 21 -19.44 -8.85 4.95
C ARG A 21 -18.15 -9.13 5.70
N LYS A 22 -18.19 -9.16 7.03
CA LYS A 22 -16.97 -9.28 7.86
C LYS A 22 -16.16 -10.58 7.65
N THR A 23 -16.75 -11.64 7.09
CA THR A 23 -16.08 -12.94 6.94
C THR A 23 -16.57 -13.72 5.71
N LEU A 24 -15.75 -14.66 5.25
CA LEU A 24 -16.01 -15.59 4.14
C LEU A 24 -16.42 -14.91 2.82
N GLU A 25 -15.64 -13.91 2.40
CA GLU A 25 -15.87 -13.18 1.15
C GLU A 25 -14.60 -12.88 0.35
N ILE A 26 -14.76 -12.61 -0.93
CA ILE A 26 -13.72 -12.04 -1.80
C ILE A 26 -13.66 -10.53 -1.54
N ALA A 27 -12.46 -9.98 -1.46
CA ALA A 27 -12.27 -8.55 -1.26
C ALA A 27 -12.86 -7.77 -2.45
N VAL A 28 -13.63 -6.72 -2.18
CA VAL A 28 -13.99 -5.72 -3.19
C VAL A 28 -12.75 -4.92 -3.57
N VAL A 29 -11.96 -4.53 -2.57
CA VAL A 29 -10.61 -3.98 -2.74
C VAL A 29 -9.76 -4.41 -1.55
N ASN A 30 -8.47 -4.62 -1.80
CA ASN A 30 -7.51 -4.75 -0.72
C ASN A 30 -6.21 -4.02 -1.04
N VAL A 31 -5.53 -3.58 0.01
CA VAL A 31 -4.25 -2.87 -0.09
C VAL A 31 -3.28 -3.45 0.92
N GLY A 32 -2.09 -3.82 0.45
CA GLY A 32 -0.95 -4.15 1.28
C GLY A 32 0.09 -3.03 1.21
N VAL A 33 0.56 -2.57 2.37
CA VAL A 33 1.62 -1.56 2.47
C VAL A 33 2.77 -2.07 3.32
N LEU A 34 3.98 -1.71 2.94
CA LEU A 34 5.19 -1.84 3.75
C LEU A 34 5.96 -0.52 3.68
N LEU A 35 6.14 0.13 4.82
CA LEU A 35 6.82 1.41 4.93
C LEU A 35 8.05 1.26 5.82
N GLY A 36 9.15 1.91 5.46
CA GLY A 36 10.27 2.20 6.36
C GLY A 36 10.17 3.65 6.80
N VAL A 37 10.16 3.92 8.11
CA VAL A 37 10.02 5.28 8.65
C VAL A 37 11.21 5.58 9.55
N ALA A 38 11.91 6.68 9.26
CA ALA A 38 13.01 7.16 10.06
C ALA A 38 12.51 7.85 11.35
N ARG A 39 13.43 8.12 12.29
CA ARG A 39 13.11 8.72 13.60
C ARG A 39 12.49 10.12 13.50
N ASP A 40 12.85 10.87 12.46
CA ASP A 40 12.30 12.19 12.12
C ASP A 40 10.93 12.11 11.43
N ARG A 41 10.36 10.90 11.32
CA ARG A 41 9.15 10.54 10.59
C ARG A 41 9.26 10.61 9.08
N THR A 42 10.45 10.73 8.49
CA THR A 42 10.62 10.67 7.03
C THR A 42 10.39 9.23 6.54
N ILE A 43 9.57 9.05 5.51
CA ILE A 43 9.38 7.75 4.87
C ILE A 43 10.59 7.46 3.98
N THR A 44 11.37 6.45 4.35
CA THR A 44 12.60 6.05 3.66
C THR A 44 12.38 4.91 2.67
N HIS A 45 11.32 4.12 2.89
CA HIS A 45 10.93 3.03 2.00
C HIS A 45 9.42 2.94 1.88
N ALA A 46 8.93 2.60 0.70
CA ALA A 46 7.52 2.31 0.47
C ALA A 46 7.35 1.17 -0.54
N ARG A 47 6.42 0.26 -0.21
CA ARG A 47 5.81 -0.69 -1.14
C ARG A 47 4.31 -0.63 -0.97
N VAL A 48 3.58 -0.46 -2.07
CA VAL A 48 2.11 -0.38 -2.07
C VAL A 48 1.58 -1.36 -3.12
N ALA A 49 0.84 -2.37 -2.68
CA ALA A 49 0.20 -3.38 -3.54
C ALA A 49 -1.32 -3.24 -3.46
N LEU A 50 -1.98 -3.24 -4.61
CA LEU A 50 -3.43 -3.11 -4.76
C LEU A 50 -3.99 -4.41 -5.35
N GLY A 51 -4.96 -4.99 -4.67
CA GLY A 51 -5.65 -6.21 -5.08
C GLY A 51 -7.14 -5.98 -5.37
N ALA A 52 -7.71 -6.84 -6.20
CA ALA A 52 -9.10 -6.80 -6.67
C ALA A 52 -9.48 -5.54 -7.49
N VAL A 53 -8.50 -4.72 -7.88
CA VAL A 53 -8.70 -3.48 -8.67
C VAL A 53 -8.05 -3.53 -10.05
N ALA A 54 -7.63 -4.72 -10.50
CA ALA A 54 -7.04 -5.00 -11.81
C ALA A 54 -7.06 -6.52 -12.10
N PRO A 55 -6.85 -6.97 -13.36
CA PRO A 55 -6.81 -8.40 -13.71
C PRO A 55 -5.79 -9.22 -12.91
N ARG A 56 -4.75 -8.56 -12.39
CA ARG A 56 -3.74 -9.11 -11.47
C ARG A 56 -3.50 -8.09 -10.35
N THR A 57 -2.98 -8.53 -9.20
CA THR A 57 -2.46 -7.61 -8.18
C THR A 57 -1.42 -6.68 -8.80
N ILE A 58 -1.59 -5.38 -8.61
CA ILE A 58 -0.67 -4.37 -9.13
C ILE A 58 0.10 -3.72 -7.98
N ARG A 59 1.30 -3.25 -8.28
CA ARG A 59 2.09 -2.44 -7.36
C ARG A 59 1.98 -0.98 -7.79
N SER A 60 1.54 -0.12 -6.87
CA SER A 60 1.37 1.31 -7.15
C SER A 60 2.69 2.04 -6.99
N LEU A 61 3.42 2.18 -8.10
CA LEU A 61 4.68 2.92 -8.12
C LEU A 61 4.44 4.44 -7.96
N SER A 62 3.26 4.94 -8.33
CA SER A 62 2.91 6.35 -8.18
C SER A 62 2.72 6.69 -6.69
N ALA A 63 1.99 5.87 -5.93
CA ALA A 63 1.83 6.04 -4.49
C ALA A 63 3.16 5.95 -3.75
N GLU A 64 4.02 4.99 -4.11
CA GLU A 64 5.35 4.87 -3.51
C GLU A 64 6.21 6.12 -3.70
N LYS A 65 6.16 6.75 -4.89
CA LYS A 65 6.86 8.02 -5.16
C LYS A 65 6.33 9.18 -4.34
N CYS A 66 5.03 9.22 -4.06
CA CYS A 66 4.44 10.23 -3.18
C CYS A 66 4.89 10.06 -1.73
N LEU A 67 5.13 8.83 -1.29
CA LEU A 67 5.50 8.52 0.08
C LEU A 67 6.99 8.77 0.35
N ILE A 68 7.88 8.22 -0.48
CA ILE A 68 9.33 8.25 -0.23
C ILE A 68 9.86 9.69 -0.18
N GLY A 69 10.62 10.01 0.86
CA GLY A 69 11.22 11.33 1.10
C GLY A 69 10.28 12.35 1.75
N ASN A 70 9.01 12.00 1.96
CA ASN A 70 8.03 12.86 2.61
C ASN A 70 7.77 12.41 4.07
N PRO A 71 7.27 13.30 4.94
CA PRO A 71 6.90 12.95 6.31
C PRO A 71 5.71 11.96 6.34
N ALA A 72 5.72 11.05 7.31
CA ALA A 72 4.60 10.15 7.61
C ALA A 72 3.46 10.93 8.29
N ASP A 73 2.71 11.70 7.50
CA ASP A 73 1.57 12.49 7.91
C ASP A 73 0.36 12.31 6.98
N GLU A 74 -0.79 12.82 7.41
CA GLU A 74 -2.07 12.66 6.71
C GLU A 74 -2.03 13.24 5.29
N LYS A 75 -1.37 14.39 5.10
CA LYS A 75 -1.23 15.03 3.79
C LYS A 75 -0.48 14.16 2.80
N THR A 76 0.61 13.53 3.25
CA THR A 76 1.43 12.64 2.43
C THR A 76 0.67 11.35 2.11
N THR A 77 -0.01 10.77 3.11
CA THR A 77 -0.82 9.56 2.89
C THR A 77 -2.00 9.81 1.96
N GLN A 78 -2.63 10.99 2.02
CA GLN A 78 -3.75 11.34 1.15
C GLN A 78 -3.31 11.45 -0.32
N LYS A 79 -2.18 12.11 -0.59
CA LYS A 79 -1.60 12.14 -1.95
C LYS A 79 -1.26 10.76 -2.47
N ALA A 80 -0.69 9.91 -1.62
CA ALA A 80 -0.39 8.53 -1.99
C ALA A 80 -1.66 7.71 -2.28
N ALA A 81 -2.75 7.95 -1.54
CA ALA A 81 -4.03 7.31 -1.76
C ALA A 81 -4.66 7.73 -3.10
N GLU A 82 -4.61 9.02 -3.45
CA GLU A 82 -5.06 9.53 -4.75
C GLU A 82 -4.26 8.92 -5.91
N ALA A 83 -2.94 8.85 -5.77
CA ALA A 83 -2.06 8.21 -6.76
C ALA A 83 -2.37 6.70 -6.89
N ALA A 84 -2.56 6.00 -5.77
CA ALA A 84 -2.95 4.59 -5.79
C ALA A 84 -4.31 4.37 -6.47
N ALA A 85 -5.29 5.24 -6.22
CA ALA A 85 -6.59 5.16 -6.86
C ALA A 85 -6.50 5.35 -8.39
N ALA A 86 -5.63 6.25 -8.86
CA ALA A 86 -5.39 6.49 -10.27
C ALA A 86 -4.70 5.30 -10.99
N ASP A 87 -3.96 4.46 -10.27
CA ASP A 87 -3.32 3.26 -10.82
C ASP A 87 -4.31 2.09 -11.02
N CYS A 88 -5.51 2.14 -10.43
CA CYS A 88 -6.52 1.08 -10.52
C CYS A 88 -7.05 0.91 -11.96
N GLN A 89 -7.28 -0.34 -12.37
CA GLN A 89 -7.87 -0.71 -13.66
C GLN A 89 -8.93 -1.82 -13.49
N PRO A 90 -10.09 -1.53 -12.86
CA PRO A 90 -11.12 -2.54 -12.63
C PRO A 90 -11.66 -3.09 -13.95
N ILE A 91 -11.96 -4.39 -13.97
CA ILE A 91 -12.65 -5.01 -15.11
C ILE A 91 -14.16 -4.76 -14.93
N SER A 92 -14.77 -4.06 -15.88
CA SER A 92 -16.23 -3.88 -16.01
C SER A 92 -16.84 -4.93 -16.91
#